data_AF-A0A2A6HV98-F1
#
_entry.id   AF-A0A2A6HV98-F1
#
_cell.length_a   1.000
_cell.length_b   1.000
_cell.length_c   1.000
_cell.angle_alpha   90.00
_cell.angle_beta   90.00
_cell.angle_gamma   90.00
#
_symmetry.space_group_name_H-M   'P 1'
#
loop_
_entity.id
_entity.type
_entity.pdbx_description
1 polymer ?
#
loop_
_entity_poly.entity_id
_entity_poly.type
_entity_poly.pdbx_seq_one_letter_code
_entity_poly.pdbx_strand_id
1 'polypeptide(L)'
;MAESRPGRGADQFILRFPDGMRDRIRAAAEVSGRSMNSEIVQRLASSFEAADTLRLDLPGDLWNALMADAAMNDRQMDERAIQILMAAYDETSEYTTTLSKVLATTEENTNLSERLEQLRQQQDVDFLLYYSKVVQLGQFAKSILNVDNIPAEIRETARQLGDLAGAEVTTLRQRHEEALFKEKRAGHSRDLDRETAGRLRDEELKLSGQKNLEKVRERAKQRREAVYARAEKSKPKSA
;
A
#
# COMPACT_ATOMS: atom_id res chain seq x y z
N MET A 1 -10.12 -36.34 13.83
CA MET A 1 -10.59 -36.98 12.59
C MET A 1 -9.36 -37.26 11.73
N ALA A 2 -9.20 -38.49 11.22
CA ALA A 2 -8.00 -38.86 10.47
C ALA A 2 -8.07 -38.29 9.06
N GLU A 3 -7.18 -37.36 8.75
CA GLU A 3 -7.08 -36.66 7.47
C GLU A 3 -6.74 -37.65 6.35
N SER A 4 -7.63 -37.78 5.36
CA SER A 4 -7.47 -38.69 4.23
C SER A 4 -6.29 -38.25 3.38
N ARG A 5 -5.15 -38.94 3.53
CA ARG A 5 -3.99 -38.78 2.64
C ARG A 5 -4.48 -38.91 1.19
N PRO A 6 -4.13 -37.97 0.29
CA PRO A 6 -4.57 -38.02 -1.10
C PRO A 6 -4.10 -39.35 -1.72
N GLY A 7 -5.05 -40.24 -1.97
CA GLY A 7 -4.82 -41.57 -2.52
C GLY A 7 -4.80 -41.58 -4.05
N ARG A 8 -4.81 -42.79 -4.64
CA ARG A 8 -5.04 -43.01 -6.07
C ARG A 8 -6.42 -42.47 -6.44
N GLY A 9 -6.48 -41.25 -6.95
CA GLY A 9 -7.72 -40.52 -7.26
C GLY A 9 -7.62 -39.01 -7.06
N ALA A 10 -6.57 -38.51 -6.39
CA ALA A 10 -6.30 -37.08 -6.30
C ALA A 10 -5.80 -36.51 -7.65
N ASP A 11 -6.12 -35.24 -7.90
CA ASP A 11 -5.69 -34.50 -9.09
C ASP A 11 -4.16 -34.43 -9.16
N GLN A 12 -3.61 -34.64 -10.36
CA GLN A 12 -2.17 -34.76 -10.58
C GLN A 12 -1.67 -33.62 -11.45
N PHE A 13 -0.74 -32.83 -10.92
CA PHE A 13 -0.13 -31.71 -11.63
C PHE A 13 1.38 -31.92 -11.79
N ILE A 14 1.90 -31.72 -13.01
CA ILE A 14 3.33 -31.87 -13.31
C ILE A 14 4.04 -30.53 -13.05
N LEU A 15 4.85 -30.47 -12.00
CA LEU A 15 5.66 -29.30 -11.63
C LEU A 15 7.06 -29.37 -12.27
N ARG A 16 7.48 -28.27 -12.91
CA ARG A 16 8.86 -28.07 -13.36
C ARG A 16 9.60 -27.20 -12.35
N PHE A 17 10.59 -27.79 -11.67
CA PHE A 17 11.38 -27.08 -10.66
C PHE A 17 12.62 -26.42 -11.28
N PRO A 18 12.96 -25.19 -10.86
CA PRO A 18 14.29 -24.62 -11.09
C PRO A 18 15.39 -25.45 -10.45
N ASP A 19 16.63 -25.31 -10.94
CA ASP A 19 17.79 -26.06 -10.48
C ASP A 19 17.97 -25.96 -8.95
N GLY A 20 18.20 -27.11 -8.31
CA GLY A 20 18.40 -27.22 -6.85
C GLY A 20 17.14 -27.06 -5.99
N MET A 21 16.01 -26.59 -6.53
CA MET A 21 14.78 -26.42 -5.74
C MET A 21 14.19 -27.77 -5.30
N ARG A 22 14.28 -28.80 -6.15
CA ARG A 22 13.79 -30.15 -5.83
C ARG A 22 14.51 -30.75 -4.61
N ASP A 23 15.83 -30.59 -4.54
CA ASP A 23 16.63 -31.14 -3.45
C ASP A 23 16.39 -30.40 -2.14
N ARG A 24 16.16 -29.08 -2.20
CA ARG A 24 15.74 -28.29 -1.04
C ARG A 24 14.42 -28.77 -0.44
N ILE A 25 13.43 -29.07 -1.30
CA ILE A 25 12.14 -29.60 -0.86
C ILE A 25 12.30 -31.00 -0.27
N ARG A 26 13.17 -31.84 -0.86
CA ARG A 26 13.49 -33.17 -0.31
C ARG A 26 14.04 -33.08 1.12
N ALA A 27 15.07 -32.26 1.30
CA ALA A 27 15.71 -32.10 2.61
C ALA A 27 14.71 -31.58 3.66
N ALA A 28 13.85 -30.63 3.28
CA ALA A 28 12.79 -30.13 4.16
C ALA A 28 11.78 -31.24 4.53
N ALA A 29 11.36 -32.05 3.56
CA ALA A 29 10.43 -33.14 3.80
C ALA A 29 11.01 -34.20 4.74
N GLU A 30 12.30 -34.53 4.61
CA GLU A 30 13.02 -35.45 5.51
C GLU A 30 13.09 -34.90 6.93
N VAL A 31 13.45 -33.63 7.11
CA VAL A 31 13.48 -32.96 8.43
C VAL A 31 12.09 -32.97 9.08
N SER A 32 11.03 -32.81 8.29
CA SER A 32 9.65 -32.80 8.77
C SER A 32 9.00 -34.18 8.87
N GLY A 33 9.70 -35.27 8.50
CA GLY A 33 9.15 -36.63 8.51
C GLY A 33 7.98 -36.85 7.55
N ARG A 34 7.90 -36.04 6.48
CA ARG A 34 6.82 -36.05 5.48
C ARG A 34 7.32 -36.60 4.16
N SER A 35 6.39 -37.10 3.33
CA SER A 35 6.73 -37.36 1.92
C SER A 35 6.97 -36.03 1.21
N MET A 36 7.81 -36.02 0.18
CA MET A 36 8.05 -34.83 -0.64
C MET A 36 6.74 -34.21 -1.16
N ASN A 37 5.78 -35.05 -1.59
CA ASN A 37 4.48 -34.57 -2.04
C ASN A 37 3.67 -33.93 -0.90
N SER A 38 3.68 -34.54 0.29
CA SER A 38 3.03 -33.99 1.48
C SER A 38 3.63 -32.65 1.91
N GLU A 39 4.95 -32.49 1.79
CA GLU A 39 5.63 -31.22 2.10
C GLU A 39 5.30 -30.12 1.09
N ILE A 40 5.19 -30.45 -0.20
CA ILE A 40 4.73 -29.51 -1.25
C ILE A 40 3.30 -29.06 -0.95
N VAL A 41 2.40 -30.01 -0.68
CA VAL A 41 1.00 -29.72 -0.38
C VAL A 41 0.89 -28.87 0.89
N GLN A 42 1.62 -29.19 1.95
CA GLN A 42 1.62 -28.39 3.18
C GLN A 42 2.07 -26.95 2.93
N ARG A 43 3.16 -26.75 2.18
CA ARG A 43 3.67 -25.41 1.88
C ARG A 43 2.69 -24.60 1.06
N LEU A 44 2.03 -25.24 0.08
CA LEU A 44 0.98 -24.61 -0.71
C LEU A 44 -0.22 -24.27 0.18
N ALA A 45 -0.72 -25.20 0.99
CA ALA A 45 -1.83 -24.96 1.92
C ALA A 45 -1.52 -23.80 2.87
N SER A 46 -0.36 -23.80 3.52
CA SER A 46 0.07 -22.71 4.39
C SER A 46 0.25 -21.37 3.66
N SER A 47 0.57 -21.37 2.36
CA SER A 47 0.61 -20.14 1.56
C SER A 47 -0.78 -19.56 1.27
N PHE A 48 -1.82 -20.39 1.28
CA PHE A 48 -3.21 -19.97 1.14
C PHE A 48 -3.87 -19.60 2.48
N GLU A 49 -3.49 -20.26 3.59
CA GLU A 49 -3.98 -19.95 4.94
C GLU A 49 -3.41 -18.64 5.52
N ALA A 50 -2.23 -18.22 5.05
CA ALA A 50 -1.59 -16.98 5.49
C ALA A 50 -2.27 -15.69 5.00
N ALA A 51 -3.31 -15.79 4.16
CA ALA A 51 -4.02 -14.62 3.64
C ALA A 51 -4.96 -13.97 4.68
N ASP A 52 -5.48 -14.73 5.66
CA ASP A 52 -6.53 -14.27 6.59
C ASP A 52 -6.13 -14.31 8.08
N THR A 53 -4.87 -14.61 8.41
CA THR A 53 -4.41 -14.69 9.81
C THR A 53 -3.46 -13.55 10.18
N LEU A 54 -3.92 -12.64 11.05
CA LEU A 54 -3.09 -11.58 11.61
C LEU A 54 -2.07 -12.20 12.59
N ARG A 55 -0.79 -12.29 12.19
CA ARG A 55 0.26 -12.80 13.07
C ARG A 55 0.78 -11.69 13.98
N LEU A 56 0.39 -11.73 15.25
CA LEU A 56 0.94 -10.84 16.27
C LEU A 56 2.31 -11.35 16.75
N ASP A 57 3.38 -10.67 16.35
CA ASP A 57 4.71 -10.87 16.94
C ASP A 57 4.79 -10.18 18.30
N LEU A 58 4.41 -10.91 19.35
CA LEU A 58 4.44 -10.44 20.74
C LEU A 58 5.86 -10.60 21.33
N PRO A 59 6.36 -9.62 22.12
CA PRO A 59 7.55 -9.81 22.93
C PRO A 59 7.44 -11.05 23.83
N GLY A 60 8.53 -11.78 24.03
CA GLY A 60 8.51 -13.07 24.74
C GLY A 60 7.91 -13.02 26.15
N ASP A 61 8.13 -11.93 26.89
CA ASP A 61 7.55 -11.76 28.23
C ASP A 61 6.03 -11.62 28.19
N LEU A 62 5.51 -10.93 27.17
CA LEU A 62 4.07 -10.77 26.95
C LEU A 62 3.43 -12.07 26.50
N TRP A 63 4.13 -12.86 25.68
CA TRP A 63 3.69 -14.19 25.27
C TRP A 63 3.54 -15.13 26.49
N ASN A 64 4.52 -15.11 27.40
CA ASN A 64 4.48 -15.89 28.64
C ASN A 64 3.36 -15.43 29.59
N ALA A 65 3.16 -14.11 29.71
CA ALA A 65 2.09 -13.55 30.53
C ALA A 65 0.70 -13.91 29.98
N LEU A 66 0.50 -13.81 28.67
CA LEU A 66 -0.74 -14.18 28.00
C LEU A 66 -1.02 -15.68 28.12
N MET A 67 0.01 -16.53 28.00
CA MET A 67 -0.12 -17.98 28.21
C MET A 67 -0.56 -18.32 29.62
N ALA A 68 0.05 -17.68 30.63
CA ALA A 68 -0.30 -17.88 32.03
C ALA A 68 -1.74 -17.42 32.33
N ASP A 69 -2.13 -16.26 31.81
CA ASP A 69 -3.48 -15.72 31.97
C ASP A 69 -4.53 -16.56 31.23
N ALA A 70 -4.23 -17.04 30.02
CA ALA A 70 -5.10 -17.95 29.28
C ALA A 70 -5.33 -19.26 30.05
N ALA A 71 -4.26 -19.84 30.62
CA ALA A 71 -4.35 -21.03 31.46
C ALA A 71 -5.14 -20.80 32.76
N MET A 72 -4.99 -19.63 33.39
CA MET A 72 -5.74 -19.25 34.59
C MET A 72 -7.25 -19.10 34.33
N ASN A 73 -7.63 -18.71 33.11
CA ASN A 73 -9.00 -18.49 32.71
C ASN A 73 -9.62 -19.66 31.93
N ASP A 74 -8.93 -20.81 31.86
CA ASP A 74 -9.35 -22.02 31.14
C ASP A 74 -9.73 -21.76 29.67
N ARG A 75 -8.92 -20.94 28.99
CA ARG A 75 -9.15 -20.52 27.61
C ARG A 75 -7.93 -20.77 26.73
N GLN A 76 -8.18 -20.87 25.43
CA GLN A 76 -7.09 -20.84 24.46
C GLN A 76 -6.45 -19.46 24.39
N MET A 77 -5.15 -19.42 24.08
CA MET A 77 -4.35 -18.20 23.95
C MET A 77 -5.00 -17.16 23.05
N ASP A 78 -5.47 -17.59 21.87
CA ASP A 78 -6.01 -16.69 20.85
C ASP A 78 -7.33 -16.06 21.31
N GLU A 79 -8.21 -16.85 21.93
CA GLU A 79 -9.46 -16.35 22.52
C GLU A 79 -9.19 -15.35 23.64
N ARG A 80 -8.16 -15.62 24.46
CA ARG A 80 -7.80 -14.73 25.56
C ARG A 80 -7.18 -13.44 25.04
N ALA A 81 -6.34 -13.51 24.00
CA ALA A 81 -5.78 -12.35 23.33
C ALA A 81 -6.87 -11.44 22.76
N ILE A 82 -7.86 -12.03 22.09
CA ILE A 82 -9.00 -11.30 21.53
C ILE A 82 -9.79 -10.63 22.64
N GLN A 83 -10.08 -11.30 23.76
CA GLN A 83 -10.79 -10.68 24.88
C GLN A 83 -10.03 -9.52 25.52
N ILE A 84 -8.72 -9.66 25.72
CA ILE A 84 -7.90 -8.59 26.29
C ILE A 84 -7.86 -7.39 25.34
N LEU A 85 -7.72 -7.64 24.03
CA LEU A 85 -7.75 -6.59 23.02
C LEU A 85 -9.14 -5.93 22.96
N MET A 86 -10.23 -6.69 22.97
CA MET A 86 -11.59 -6.15 22.99
C MET A 86 -11.87 -5.37 24.26
N ALA A 87 -11.35 -5.79 25.42
CA ALA A 87 -11.51 -5.05 26.67
C ALA A 87 -10.66 -3.76 26.70
N ALA A 88 -9.45 -3.79 26.14
CA ALA A 88 -8.59 -2.61 26.02
C ALA A 88 -9.13 -1.61 24.96
N TYR A 89 -9.82 -2.13 23.95
CA TYR A 89 -10.39 -1.40 22.82
C TYR A 89 -11.91 -1.53 22.76
N ASP A 90 -12.59 -1.47 23.92
CA ASP A 90 -14.06 -1.48 23.95
C ASP A 90 -14.65 -0.35 23.07
N GLU A 91 -15.91 -0.46 22.66
CA GLU A 91 -16.58 0.54 21.77
C GLU A 91 -16.54 1.97 22.34
N THR A 92 -16.32 2.12 23.64
CA THR A 92 -16.16 3.38 24.37
C THR A 92 -14.71 3.91 24.43
N SER A 93 -13.74 3.11 23.98
CA SER A 93 -12.32 3.49 23.97
C SER A 93 -12.08 4.65 23.01
N GLU A 94 -11.29 5.63 23.45
CA GLU A 94 -10.92 6.78 22.62
C GLU A 94 -10.26 6.32 21.31
N TYR A 95 -9.53 5.20 21.35
CA TYR A 95 -8.89 4.62 20.17
C TYR A 95 -9.90 4.09 19.13
N THR A 96 -10.94 3.34 19.53
CA THR A 96 -11.95 2.83 18.58
C THR A 96 -12.76 3.97 17.96
N THR A 97 -13.05 5.01 18.76
CA THR A 97 -13.66 6.25 18.27
C THR A 97 -12.76 7.00 17.29
N THR A 98 -11.45 7.06 17.54
CA THR A 98 -10.51 7.67 16.57
C THR A 98 -10.38 6.85 15.31
N LEU A 99 -10.36 5.51 15.40
CA LEU A 99 -10.23 4.63 14.26
C LEU A 99 -11.46 4.71 13.35
N SER A 100 -12.67 4.70 13.94
CA SER A 100 -13.91 4.87 13.17
C SER A 100 -13.99 6.23 12.50
N LYS A 101 -13.56 7.31 13.19
CA LYS A 101 -13.42 8.64 12.57
C LYS A 101 -12.42 8.63 11.42
N VAL A 102 -11.25 8.04 11.59
CA VAL A 102 -10.23 7.96 10.52
C VAL A 102 -10.77 7.18 9.31
N LEU A 103 -11.45 6.05 9.54
CA LEU A 103 -12.07 5.28 8.47
C LEU A 103 -13.14 6.11 7.74
N ALA A 104 -14.04 6.77 8.47
CA ALA A 104 -15.07 7.64 7.89
C ALA A 104 -14.46 8.79 7.09
N THR A 105 -13.42 9.46 7.62
CA THR A 105 -12.70 10.52 6.90
C THR A 105 -11.97 9.99 5.67
N THR A 106 -11.46 8.75 5.72
CA THR A 106 -10.82 8.12 4.57
C THR A 106 -11.85 7.86 3.46
N GLU A 107 -13.02 7.34 3.82
CA GLU A 107 -14.15 7.14 2.92
C GLU A 107 -14.60 8.48 2.30
N GLU A 108 -14.77 9.52 3.12
CA GLU A 108 -15.14 10.85 2.66
C GLU A 108 -14.08 11.43 1.70
N ASN A 109 -12.79 11.27 2.00
CA ASN A 109 -11.70 11.70 1.12
C ASN A 109 -11.70 10.95 -0.21
N THR A 110 -12.00 9.65 -0.22
CA THR A 110 -12.11 8.88 -1.47
C THR A 110 -13.27 9.40 -2.33
N ASN A 111 -14.44 9.60 -1.74
CA ASN A 111 -15.61 10.12 -2.44
C ASN A 111 -15.37 11.55 -2.96
N LEU A 112 -14.76 12.43 -2.16
CA LEU A 112 -14.36 13.77 -2.60
C LEU A 112 -13.36 13.72 -3.75
N SER A 113 -12.40 12.80 -3.71
CA SER A 113 -11.42 12.62 -4.78
C SER A 113 -12.09 12.17 -6.09
N GLU A 114 -13.00 11.20 -6.02
CA GLU A 114 -13.80 10.78 -7.17
C GLU A 114 -14.67 11.91 -7.72
N ARG A 115 -15.28 12.71 -6.83
CA ARG A 115 -16.11 13.84 -7.24
C ARG A 115 -15.29 14.96 -7.89
N LEU A 116 -14.09 15.24 -7.38
CA LEU A 116 -13.16 16.19 -7.99
C LEU A 116 -12.75 15.74 -9.40
N GLU A 117 -12.47 14.45 -9.58
CA GLU A 117 -12.13 13.89 -10.89
C GLU A 117 -13.31 14.01 -11.87
N GLN A 118 -14.53 13.70 -11.44
CA GLN A 118 -15.73 13.91 -12.26
C GLN A 118 -15.92 15.39 -12.66
N LEU A 119 -15.78 16.32 -11.72
CA LEU A 119 -15.92 17.75 -11.99
C LEU A 119 -14.85 18.24 -12.97
N ARG A 120 -13.61 17.73 -12.84
CA ARG A 120 -12.51 18.04 -13.74
C ARG A 120 -12.82 17.56 -15.16
N GLN A 121 -13.27 16.31 -15.32
CA GLN A 121 -13.66 15.78 -16.63
C GLN A 121 -14.80 16.58 -17.27
N GLN A 122 -15.80 16.99 -16.47
CA GLN A 122 -16.87 17.86 -16.96
C GLN A 122 -16.34 19.23 -17.41
N GLN A 123 -15.47 19.86 -16.62
CA GLN A 123 -14.85 21.14 -17.00
C GLN A 123 -14.03 21.04 -18.29
N ASP A 124 -13.31 19.95 -18.49
CA ASP A 124 -12.52 19.73 -19.71
C ASP A 124 -13.43 19.60 -20.94
N VAL A 125 -14.54 18.86 -20.83
CA VAL A 125 -15.54 18.74 -21.90
C VAL A 125 -16.20 20.09 -22.20
N ASP A 126 -16.62 20.83 -21.18
CA ASP A 126 -17.24 22.14 -21.33
C ASP A 126 -16.26 23.16 -21.94
N PHE A 127 -15.00 23.11 -21.53
CA PHE A 127 -13.94 23.94 -22.10
C PHE A 127 -13.74 23.64 -23.59
N LEU A 128 -13.63 22.36 -23.98
CA LEU A 128 -13.47 21.97 -25.39
C LEU A 128 -14.67 22.43 -26.23
N LEU A 129 -15.88 22.27 -25.72
CA LEU A 129 -17.09 22.73 -26.39
C LEU A 129 -17.10 24.24 -26.56
N TYR A 130 -16.80 24.99 -25.50
CA TYR A 130 -16.73 26.45 -25.53
C TYR A 130 -15.64 26.93 -26.49
N TYR A 131 -14.42 26.40 -26.37
CA TYR A 131 -13.29 26.72 -27.24
C TYR A 131 -13.63 26.46 -28.72
N SER A 132 -14.21 25.30 -29.02
CA SER A 132 -14.65 24.96 -30.38
C SER A 132 -15.67 25.98 -30.91
N LYS A 133 -16.64 26.40 -30.09
CA LYS A 133 -17.65 27.40 -30.50
C LYS A 133 -17.00 28.75 -30.80
N VAL A 134 -16.09 29.22 -29.96
CA VAL A 134 -15.39 30.51 -30.19
C VAL A 134 -14.57 30.47 -31.48
N VAL A 135 -13.87 29.36 -31.73
CA VAL A 135 -13.12 29.16 -32.98
C VAL A 135 -14.05 29.16 -34.20
N GLN A 136 -15.18 28.45 -34.13
CA GLN A 136 -16.19 28.41 -35.19
C GLN A 136 -16.77 29.80 -35.47
N LEU A 137 -17.06 30.60 -34.44
CA LEU A 137 -17.53 31.97 -34.59
C LEU A 137 -16.49 32.87 -35.28
N GLY A 138 -15.21 32.74 -34.93
CA GLY A 138 -14.14 33.45 -35.60
C GLY A 138 -13.97 33.03 -37.07
N GLN A 139 -14.13 31.75 -37.39
CA GLN A 139 -14.11 31.25 -38.77
C GLN A 139 -15.33 31.73 -39.56
N PHE A 140 -16.50 31.77 -38.94
CA PHE A 140 -17.73 32.28 -39.53
C PHE A 140 -17.61 33.77 -39.86
N ALA A 141 -17.12 34.58 -38.91
CA ALA A 141 -16.82 35.99 -39.12
C ALA A 141 -15.87 36.21 -40.30
N LYS A 142 -14.77 35.45 -40.39
CA LYS A 142 -13.85 35.49 -41.53
C LYS A 142 -14.52 35.09 -42.84
N SER A 143 -15.40 34.08 -42.82
CA SER A 143 -16.12 33.62 -44.00
C SER A 143 -17.06 34.71 -44.53
N ILE A 144 -17.75 35.44 -43.65
CA ILE A 144 -18.57 36.61 -44.03
C ILE A 144 -17.69 37.67 -44.68
N LEU A 145 -16.55 38.02 -44.07
CA LEU A 145 -15.67 39.08 -44.57
C LEU A 145 -15.08 38.79 -45.96
N ASN A 146 -15.06 37.52 -46.39
CA ASN A 146 -14.59 37.11 -47.72
C ASN A 146 -15.68 37.17 -48.81
N VAL A 147 -16.94 37.47 -48.45
CA VAL A 147 -18.03 37.60 -49.42
C VAL A 147 -17.98 38.99 -50.06
N ASP A 148 -18.09 39.05 -51.38
CA ASP A 148 -18.20 40.32 -52.10
C ASP A 148 -19.59 40.94 -51.91
N ASN A 149 -19.65 42.28 -51.89
CA ASN A 149 -20.91 43.04 -51.92
C ASN A 149 -21.84 42.89 -50.69
N ILE A 150 -21.26 42.76 -49.50
CA ILE A 150 -21.99 42.77 -48.20
C ILE A 150 -22.25 44.21 -47.71
N PRO A 151 -23.42 44.47 -47.08
CA PRO A 151 -23.71 45.73 -46.38
C PRO A 151 -22.65 46.11 -45.35
N ALA A 152 -22.38 47.42 -45.19
CA ALA A 152 -21.36 47.94 -44.30
C ALA A 152 -21.59 47.54 -42.83
N GLU A 153 -22.85 47.52 -42.38
CA GLU A 153 -23.23 47.12 -41.01
C GLU A 153 -22.86 45.66 -40.72
N ILE A 154 -23.12 44.76 -41.68
CA ILE A 154 -22.79 43.34 -41.57
C ILE A 154 -21.28 43.13 -41.56
N ARG A 155 -20.56 43.86 -42.42
CA ARG A 155 -19.09 43.82 -42.48
C ARG A 155 -18.48 44.26 -41.15
N GLU A 156 -18.98 45.34 -40.57
CA GLU A 156 -18.47 45.85 -39.31
C GLU A 156 -18.77 44.90 -38.15
N THR A 157 -19.99 44.36 -38.08
CA THR A 157 -20.38 43.37 -37.08
C THR A 157 -19.53 42.09 -37.18
N ALA A 158 -19.27 41.60 -38.40
CA ALA A 158 -18.41 40.45 -38.62
C ALA A 158 -16.96 40.71 -38.19
N ARG A 159 -16.45 41.92 -38.42
CA ARG A 159 -15.11 42.33 -37.99
C ARG A 159 -15.00 42.35 -36.46
N GLN A 160 -15.95 42.99 -35.79
CA GLN A 160 -16.04 43.01 -34.32
C GLN A 160 -16.16 41.61 -33.73
N LEU A 161 -17.00 40.75 -34.30
CA LEU A 161 -17.15 39.35 -33.86
C LEU A 161 -15.84 38.56 -34.04
N GLY A 162 -15.13 38.76 -35.15
CA GLY A 162 -13.84 38.13 -35.41
C GLY A 162 -12.76 38.55 -34.42
N ASP A 163 -12.68 39.86 -34.11
CA ASP A 163 -11.74 40.41 -33.14
C ASP A 163 -12.03 39.89 -31.73
N LEU A 164 -13.31 39.88 -31.34
CA LEU A 164 -13.75 39.39 -30.02
C LEU A 164 -13.50 37.88 -29.85
N ALA A 165 -13.80 37.08 -30.88
CA ALA A 165 -13.48 35.65 -30.89
C ALA A 165 -11.96 35.40 -30.83
N GLY A 166 -11.16 36.21 -31.53
CA GLY A 166 -9.70 36.14 -31.48
C GLY A 166 -9.14 36.43 -30.08
N ALA A 167 -9.61 37.52 -29.45
CA ALA A 167 -9.22 37.88 -28.09
C ALA A 167 -9.60 36.79 -27.08
N GLU A 168 -10.81 36.22 -27.20
CA GLU A 168 -11.28 35.15 -26.32
C GLU A 168 -10.44 33.88 -26.48
N VAL A 169 -10.09 33.47 -27.71
CA VAL A 169 -9.20 32.32 -27.96
C VAL A 169 -7.84 32.52 -27.29
N THR A 170 -7.25 33.71 -27.38
CA THR A 170 -5.95 33.98 -26.73
C THR A 170 -6.04 33.88 -25.20
N THR A 171 -7.13 34.39 -24.63
CA THR A 171 -7.37 34.36 -23.19
C THR A 171 -7.59 32.92 -22.70
N LEU A 172 -8.39 32.13 -23.42
CA LEU A 172 -8.63 30.71 -23.12
C LEU A 172 -7.34 29.89 -23.17
N ARG A 173 -6.50 30.14 -24.18
CA ARG A 173 -5.21 29.47 -24.34
C ARG A 173 -4.27 29.76 -23.17
N GLN A 174 -4.16 31.03 -22.76
CA GLN A 174 -3.34 31.41 -21.61
C GLN A 174 -3.82 30.74 -20.32
N ARG A 175 -5.14 30.74 -20.07
CA ARG A 175 -5.72 30.06 -18.89
C ARG A 175 -5.43 28.56 -18.88
N HIS A 176 -5.49 27.91 -20.03
CA HIS A 176 -5.16 26.49 -20.15
C HIS A 176 -3.68 26.20 -19.87
N GLU A 177 -2.77 27.03 -20.41
CA GLU A 177 -1.33 26.92 -20.14
C GLU A 177 -1.01 27.13 -18.64
N GLU A 178 -1.64 28.11 -18.00
CA GLU A 178 -1.51 28.35 -16.54
C GLU A 178 -2.04 27.18 -15.71
N ALA A 179 -3.15 26.57 -16.11
CA ALA A 179 -3.73 25.41 -15.43
C ALA A 179 -2.80 24.18 -15.52
N LEU A 180 -2.29 23.87 -16.72
CA LEU A 180 -1.32 22.79 -16.93
C LEU A 180 -0.03 22.99 -16.12
N PHE A 181 0.43 24.23 -16.00
CA PHE A 181 1.63 24.55 -15.21
C PHE A 181 1.39 24.29 -13.70
N LYS A 182 0.25 24.73 -13.16
CA LYS A 182 -0.13 24.47 -11.76
C LYS A 182 -0.24 22.97 -11.48
N GLU A 183 -0.82 22.21 -12.41
CA GLU A 183 -0.95 20.76 -12.27
C GLU A 183 0.42 20.05 -12.24
N LYS A 184 1.32 20.36 -13.17
CA LYS A 184 2.68 19.79 -13.19
C LYS A 184 3.42 20.07 -11.90
N ARG A 185 3.26 21.27 -11.34
CA ARG A 185 3.91 21.66 -10.09
C ARG A 185 3.33 20.93 -8.89
N ALA A 186 2.02 20.71 -8.86
CA ALA A 186 1.36 19.91 -7.83
C ALA A 186 1.78 18.42 -7.89
N GLY A 187 1.90 17.86 -9.09
CA GLY A 187 2.42 16.51 -9.30
C GLY A 187 3.86 16.36 -8.80
N HIS A 188 4.74 17.31 -9.17
CA HIS A 188 6.13 17.31 -8.72
C HIS A 188 6.26 17.40 -7.19
N SER A 189 5.41 18.19 -6.53
CA SER A 189 5.36 18.26 -5.06
C SER A 189 5.00 16.90 -4.44
N ARG A 190 3.98 16.21 -4.98
CA ARG A 190 3.56 14.89 -4.48
C ARG A 190 4.64 13.84 -4.67
N ASP A 191 5.38 13.89 -5.78
CA ASP A 191 6.48 12.97 -6.04
C ASP A 191 7.65 13.20 -5.06
N LEU A 192 7.98 14.47 -4.78
CA LEU A 192 8.97 14.85 -3.76
C LEU A 192 8.56 14.39 -2.35
N ASP A 193 7.28 14.55 -1.99
CA ASP A 193 6.73 14.10 -0.70
C ASP A 193 6.78 12.57 -0.59
N ARG A 194 6.52 11.86 -1.69
CA ARG A 194 6.59 10.39 -1.74
C ARG A 194 8.02 9.89 -1.62
N GLU A 195 8.96 10.54 -2.31
CA GLU A 195 10.38 10.21 -2.27
C GLU A 195 10.97 10.46 -0.87
N THR A 196 10.63 11.58 -0.24
CA THR A 196 11.04 11.88 1.15
C THR A 196 10.45 10.88 2.14
N ALA A 197 9.17 10.53 2.02
CA ALA A 197 8.55 9.49 2.86
C ALA A 197 9.14 8.09 2.63
N GLY A 198 9.63 7.79 1.43
CA GLY A 198 10.37 6.57 1.12
C GLY A 198 11.73 6.54 1.83
N ARG A 199 12.51 7.63 1.71
CA ARG A 199 13.82 7.76 2.36
C ARG A 199 13.73 7.67 3.88
N LEU A 200 12.70 8.28 4.49
CA LEU A 200 12.46 8.19 5.93
C LEU A 200 12.20 6.75 6.38
N ARG A 201 11.38 6.00 5.64
CA ARG A 201 11.13 4.56 5.92
C ARG A 201 12.39 3.71 5.78
N ASP A 202 13.21 3.97 4.77
CA ASP A 202 14.48 3.27 4.58
C ASP A 202 15.49 3.57 5.70
N GLU A 203 15.52 4.81 6.20
CA GLU A 203 16.32 5.17 7.38
C GLU A 203 15.82 4.48 8.65
N GLU A 204 14.51 4.44 8.89
CA GLU A 204 13.93 3.73 10.04
C GLU A 204 14.24 2.23 10.01
N LEU A 205 14.16 1.59 8.84
CA LEU A 205 14.53 0.19 8.66
C LEU A 205 16.03 -0.06 8.95
N LYS A 206 16.92 0.85 8.51
CA LYS A 206 18.35 0.77 8.80
C LYS A 206 18.65 0.93 10.30
N LEU A 207 18.03 1.90 10.96
CA LEU A 207 18.17 2.14 12.40
C LEU A 207 17.66 0.97 13.24
N SER A 208 16.53 0.37 12.83
CA SER A 208 15.98 -0.84 13.45
C SER A 208 16.91 -2.06 13.28
N GLY A 209 17.43 -2.25 12.06
CA GLY A 209 18.39 -3.31 11.75
C GLY A 209 19.69 -3.20 12.57
N GLN A 210 20.23 -1.98 12.72
CA GLN A 210 21.42 -1.73 13.54
C GLN A 210 21.18 -2.05 15.02
N LYS A 211 20.05 -1.59 15.60
CA LYS A 211 19.68 -1.91 16.99
C LYS A 211 19.54 -3.42 17.22
N ASN A 212 18.99 -4.15 16.26
CA ASN A 212 18.86 -5.60 16.34
C ASN A 212 20.23 -6.31 16.26
N LEU A 213 21.13 -5.84 15.40
CA LEU A 213 22.49 -6.39 15.30
C LEU A 213 23.29 -6.18 16.60
N GLU A 214 23.14 -5.02 17.22
CA GLU A 214 23.78 -4.67 18.49
C GLU A 214 23.28 -5.55 19.64
N LYS A 215 21.96 -5.76 19.74
CA LYS A 215 21.36 -6.72 20.69
C LYS A 215 21.86 -8.14 20.50
N VAL A 216 22.06 -8.59 19.26
CA VAL A 216 22.60 -9.93 18.95
C VAL A 216 24.07 -10.03 19.38
N ARG A 217 24.88 -8.99 19.16
CA ARG A 217 26.29 -8.94 19.61
C ARG A 217 26.40 -8.96 21.13
N GLU A 218 25.58 -8.20 21.84
CA GLU A 218 25.48 -8.21 23.30
C GLU A 218 25.15 -9.61 23.83
N ARG A 219 24.12 -10.27 23.29
CA ARG A 219 23.75 -11.64 23.68
C ARG A 219 24.85 -12.66 23.38
N ALA A 220 25.58 -12.50 22.28
CA ALA A 220 26.71 -13.36 21.95
C ALA A 220 27.90 -13.16 22.91
N LYS A 221 28.15 -11.92 23.34
CA LYS A 221 29.17 -11.58 24.34
C LYS A 221 28.82 -12.18 25.71
N GLN A 222 27.59 -11.99 26.17
CA GLN A 222 27.10 -12.56 27.43
C GLN A 222 27.14 -14.10 27.44
N ARG A 223 26.82 -14.75 26.30
CA ARG A 223 26.95 -16.21 26.16
C ARG A 223 28.41 -16.67 26.25
N ARG A 224 29.35 -15.95 25.62
CA ARG A 224 30.78 -16.26 25.73
C ARG A 224 31.27 -16.12 27.16
N GLU A 225 30.93 -15.03 27.85
CA GLU A 225 31.30 -14.80 29.25
C GLU A 225 30.72 -15.88 30.17
N ALA A 226 29.47 -16.31 29.96
CA ALA A 226 28.86 -17.40 30.72
C ALA A 226 29.56 -18.75 30.49
N VAL A 227 30.05 -19.02 29.27
CA VAL A 227 30.82 -20.23 28.96
C VAL A 227 32.19 -20.20 29.63
N TYR A 228 32.89 -19.05 29.60
CA TYR A 228 34.17 -18.89 30.31
C TYR A 228 33.99 -19.02 31.83
N ALA A 229 32.96 -18.43 32.42
CA ALA A 229 32.65 -18.53 33.85
C ALA A 229 32.29 -19.97 34.28
N ARG A 230 31.65 -20.75 33.39
CA ARG A 230 31.41 -22.19 33.64
C ARG A 230 32.69 -23.02 33.55
N ALA A 231 33.58 -22.72 32.61
CA ALA A 231 34.87 -23.39 32.47
C ALA A 231 35.84 -23.08 33.63
N GLU A 232 35.75 -21.90 34.22
CA GLU A 232 36.50 -21.57 35.45
C GLU A 232 35.99 -22.31 36.68
N LYS A 233 34.66 -22.49 36.81
CA LYS A 233 34.04 -23.26 37.91
C LYS A 233 34.25 -24.77 37.81
N SER A 234 34.62 -25.30 36.62
CA SER A 234 34.91 -26.72 36.41
C SER A 234 36.40 -27.08 36.52
N LYS A 235 37.28 -26.14 36.87
CA LYS A 235 38.68 -26.47 37.19
C LYS A 235 38.71 -27.19 38.54
N PRO A 236 39.33 -28.38 38.64
CA PRO A 236 39.42 -29.10 39.91
C PRO A 236 40.24 -28.27 40.90
N LYS A 237 39.73 -28.10 42.13
CA LYS A 237 40.50 -27.55 43.25
C LYS A 237 41.69 -28.48 43.49
N SER A 238 42.88 -28.03 43.13
CA SER A 238 44.13 -28.63 43.61
C SER A 238 44.40 -28.17 45.04
N ALA A 239 44.77 -29.13 45.88
CA ALA A 239 45.02 -29.10 47.33
C ALA A 239 43.79 -29.36 48.20
#